data_AF-A0A2P4YP22-F1
#
_entry.id   AF-A0A2P4YP22-F1
#
_cell.length_a   1.000
_cell.length_b   1.000
_cell.length_c   1.000
_cell.angle_alpha   90.00
_cell.angle_beta   90.00
_cell.angle_gamma   90.00
#
_symmetry.space_group_name_H-M   'P 1'
#
loop_
_entity.id
_entity.type
_entity.pdbx_description
1 polymer ?
#
loop_
_entity_poly.entity_id
_entity_poly.type
_entity_poly.pdbx_seq_one_letter_code
_entity_poly.pdbx_strand_id
1 'polypeptide(L)'
;MAQRHYAEALDVTERAQSFERAGQAAQAVPLFQQALHILKRLAQSSDFLLAKAMEQHAAAREAEESDASDSVVDKYIAAADSYMQALNALPSSATTAKAAVKEQLEYVIDYVSKLKNQNQIQVVDDDVDVAALQWPEPPVLQLKTTQMTQTYTATPSTPVAQGEEKTGAAYTPQELDVLRRSSQINGHLFVPWLDDLDAQEKFSLPEPFEDPDGHVPLSVKQKKKNALWMRPSDYAAKCGHAPVMIAQGGVNPLVVKQDIVTD
;
A
#
# COMPACT_ATOMS: atom_id res chain seq x y z
N MET A 1 4.97 -13.81 -31.92
CA MET A 1 4.91 -15.27 -31.65
C MET A 1 3.52 -15.72 -31.21
N ALA A 2 2.76 -14.88 -30.49
CA ALA A 2 1.41 -15.20 -30.01
C ALA A 2 0.42 -15.66 -31.10
N GLN A 3 0.39 -15.02 -32.28
CA GLN A 3 -0.51 -15.39 -33.38
C GLN A 3 -0.31 -16.82 -33.89
N ARG A 4 0.94 -17.33 -33.91
CA ARG A 4 1.23 -18.70 -34.36
C ARG A 4 0.73 -19.74 -33.36
N HIS A 5 0.97 -19.52 -32.07
CA HIS A 5 0.49 -20.41 -31.02
C HIS A 5 -1.03 -20.38 -30.88
N TYR A 6 -1.68 -19.25 -31.18
CA TYR A 6 -3.15 -19.17 -31.21
C TYR A 6 -3.73 -19.98 -32.37
N ALA A 7 -3.16 -19.86 -33.58
CA ALA A 7 -3.56 -20.68 -34.72
C ALA A 7 -3.31 -22.18 -34.47
N GLU A 8 -2.19 -22.52 -33.83
CA GLU A 8 -1.87 -23.89 -33.41
C GLU A 8 -2.89 -24.42 -32.39
N ALA A 9 -3.30 -23.60 -31.41
CA ALA A 9 -4.34 -23.98 -30.45
C ALA A 9 -5.67 -24.25 -31.16
N LEU A 10 -6.06 -23.39 -32.11
CA LEU A 10 -7.30 -23.56 -32.88
C LEU A 10 -7.30 -24.87 -33.68
N ASP A 11 -6.25 -25.14 -34.44
CA ASP A 11 -6.12 -26.36 -35.24
C ASP A 11 -6.23 -27.63 -34.36
N VAL A 12 -5.55 -27.64 -33.21
CA VAL A 12 -5.62 -28.75 -32.26
C VAL A 12 -7.03 -28.88 -31.67
N THR A 13 -7.72 -27.79 -31.37
CA THR A 13 -9.11 -27.83 -30.86
C THR A 13 -10.11 -28.30 -31.91
N GLU A 14 -10.00 -27.86 -33.16
CA GLU A 14 -10.87 -28.31 -34.25
C GLU A 14 -10.70 -29.80 -34.51
N ARG A 15 -9.45 -30.26 -34.46
CA ARG A 15 -9.12 -31.68 -34.57
C ARG A 15 -9.68 -32.49 -33.39
N ALA A 16 -9.58 -31.99 -32.16
CA ALA A 16 -10.17 -32.61 -30.99
C ALA A 16 -11.71 -32.72 -31.10
N GLN A 17 -12.37 -31.66 -31.53
CA GLN A 17 -13.82 -31.63 -31.77
C GLN A 17 -14.25 -32.62 -32.86
N SER A 18 -13.42 -32.84 -33.88
CA SER A 18 -13.70 -33.84 -34.92
C SER A 18 -13.73 -35.27 -34.35
N PHE A 19 -12.81 -35.60 -33.44
CA PHE A 19 -12.77 -36.89 -32.75
C PHE A 19 -13.89 -37.07 -31.73
N GLU A 20 -14.28 -35.98 -31.05
CA GLU A 20 -15.43 -35.98 -30.14
C GLU A 20 -16.74 -36.25 -30.90
N ARG A 21 -16.97 -35.59 -32.03
CA ARG A 21 -18.14 -35.83 -32.90
C ARG A 21 -18.17 -37.27 -33.46
N ALA A 22 -17.01 -37.90 -33.62
CA ALA A 22 -16.88 -39.30 -34.05
C ALA A 22 -17.01 -40.32 -32.89
N GLY A 23 -17.25 -39.87 -31.64
CA GLY A 23 -17.35 -40.74 -30.47
C GLY A 23 -16.02 -41.32 -29.98
N GLN A 24 -14.88 -40.81 -30.46
CA GLN A 24 -13.54 -41.30 -30.16
C GLN A 24 -12.91 -40.52 -29.00
N ALA A 25 -13.53 -40.59 -27.82
CA ALA A 25 -13.12 -39.83 -26.63
C ALA A 25 -11.65 -40.05 -26.24
N ALA A 26 -11.13 -41.28 -26.38
CA ALA A 26 -9.74 -41.62 -26.05
C ALA A 26 -8.70 -40.83 -26.88
N GLN A 27 -9.07 -40.39 -28.08
CA GLN A 27 -8.19 -39.60 -28.96
C GLN A 27 -8.43 -38.09 -28.81
N ALA A 28 -9.64 -37.66 -28.45
CA ALA A 28 -9.97 -36.26 -28.24
C ALA A 28 -9.34 -35.69 -26.95
N VAL A 29 -9.35 -36.45 -25.85
CA VAL A 29 -8.83 -36.01 -24.54
C VAL A 29 -7.38 -35.49 -24.57
N PRO A 30 -6.38 -36.21 -25.13
CA PRO A 30 -5.01 -35.71 -25.16
C PRO A 30 -4.85 -34.44 -26.01
N LEU A 31 -5.66 -34.29 -27.07
CA LEU A 31 -5.66 -33.08 -27.90
C LEU A 31 -6.22 -31.88 -27.14
N PHE A 32 -7.30 -32.05 -26.36
CA PHE A 32 -7.79 -30.98 -25.49
C PHE A 32 -6.77 -30.60 -24.40
N GLN A 33 -6.06 -31.58 -23.84
CA GLN A 33 -4.99 -31.29 -22.88
C GLN A 33 -3.83 -30.51 -23.52
N GLN A 34 -3.46 -30.87 -24.75
CA GLN A 34 -2.46 -30.13 -25.53
C GLN A 34 -2.93 -28.70 -25.82
N ALA A 35 -4.16 -28.51 -26.28
CA ALA A 35 -4.74 -27.19 -26.52
C ALA A 35 -4.77 -26.34 -25.25
N LEU A 36 -5.19 -26.91 -24.11
CA LEU A 36 -5.16 -26.25 -22.82
C LEU A 36 -3.74 -25.80 -22.42
N HIS A 37 -2.74 -26.64 -22.68
CA HIS A 37 -1.35 -26.28 -22.39
C HIS A 37 -0.86 -25.10 -23.25
N ILE A 38 -1.20 -25.09 -24.54
CA ILE A 38 -0.87 -24.00 -25.47
C ILE A 38 -1.56 -22.70 -25.02
N LEU A 39 -2.86 -22.76 -24.68
CA LEU A 39 -3.63 -21.62 -24.19
C LEU A 39 -3.08 -21.07 -22.87
N LYS A 40 -2.70 -21.93 -21.92
CA LYS A 40 -2.07 -21.49 -20.67
C LYS A 40 -0.76 -20.73 -20.91
N ARG A 41 0.06 -21.20 -21.85
CA ARG A 41 1.31 -20.52 -22.22
C ARG A 41 1.05 -19.18 -22.89
N LEU A 42 0.05 -19.11 -23.76
CA LEU A 42 -0.41 -17.87 -24.39
C LEU A 42 -0.93 -16.87 -23.36
N ALA A 43 -1.71 -17.33 -22.37
CA ALA A 43 -2.27 -16.49 -21.33
C ALA A 43 -1.21 -15.82 -20.45
N GLN A 44 -0.02 -16.43 -20.33
CA GLN A 44 1.13 -15.89 -19.61
C GLN A 44 2.05 -15.03 -20.49
N SER A 45 1.79 -14.94 -21.79
CA SER A 45 2.61 -14.14 -22.69
C SER A 45 2.37 -12.65 -22.48
N SER A 46 3.41 -11.84 -22.65
CA SER A 46 3.33 -10.38 -22.54
C SER A 46 2.29 -9.78 -23.49
N ASP A 47 2.18 -10.32 -24.71
CA ASP A 47 1.26 -9.83 -25.75
C ASP A 47 -0.20 -9.99 -25.31
N PHE A 48 -0.55 -11.15 -24.75
CA PHE A 48 -1.90 -11.42 -24.26
C PHE A 48 -2.23 -10.58 -23.03
N LEU A 49 -1.31 -10.51 -22.06
CA LEU A 49 -1.49 -9.72 -20.84
C LEU A 49 -1.65 -8.23 -21.15
N LEU A 50 -0.90 -7.71 -22.13
CA LEU A 50 -1.01 -6.33 -22.57
C LEU A 50 -2.36 -6.05 -23.25
N ALA A 51 -2.81 -6.94 -24.14
CA ALA A 51 -4.11 -6.81 -24.78
C ALA A 51 -5.25 -6.81 -23.76
N LYS A 52 -5.20 -7.73 -22.78
CA LYS A 52 -6.14 -7.80 -21.67
C LYS A 52 -6.13 -6.51 -20.83
N ALA A 53 -4.95 -5.97 -20.50
CA ALA A 53 -4.85 -4.72 -19.74
C ALA A 53 -5.46 -3.54 -20.48
N MET A 54 -5.23 -3.43 -21.80
CA MET A 54 -5.81 -2.38 -22.63
C MET A 54 -7.33 -2.50 -22.74
N GLU A 55 -7.86 -3.71 -22.91
CA GLU A 55 -9.30 -3.97 -22.93
C GLU A 55 -9.97 -3.58 -21.61
N GLN A 56 -9.38 -3.97 -20.47
CA GLN A 56 -9.89 -3.60 -19.15
C GLN A 56 -9.85 -2.09 -18.92
N HIS A 57 -8.79 -1.41 -19.37
CA HIS A 57 -8.69 0.05 -19.30
C HIS A 57 -9.75 0.73 -20.17
N ALA A 58 -10.00 0.23 -21.38
CA ALA A 58 -11.07 0.74 -22.23
C ALA A 58 -12.46 0.55 -21.57
N ALA A 59 -12.72 -0.64 -21.03
CA ALA A 59 -13.96 -0.93 -20.30
C ALA A 59 -14.13 -0.05 -19.04
N ALA A 60 -13.03 0.33 -18.38
CA ALA A 60 -13.07 1.26 -17.26
C ALA A 60 -13.49 2.67 -17.70
N ARG A 61 -12.99 3.15 -18.85
CA ARG A 61 -13.41 4.42 -19.45
C ARG A 61 -14.86 4.44 -19.88
N GLU A 62 -15.36 3.36 -20.47
CA GLU A 62 -16.78 3.24 -20.82
C GLU A 62 -17.67 3.24 -19.57
N ALA A 63 -17.17 2.67 -18.47
CA ALA A 63 -17.90 2.67 -17.20
C ALA A 63 -18.00 4.05 -16.55
N GLU A 64 -17.05 4.96 -16.81
CA GLU A 64 -17.16 6.37 -16.36
C GLU A 64 -18.37 7.08 -16.97
N GLU A 65 -18.75 6.73 -18.21
CA GLU A 65 -19.92 7.29 -18.86
C GLU A 65 -21.25 6.78 -18.26
N SER A 66 -21.18 5.72 -17.44
CA SER A 66 -22.34 5.07 -16.80
C SER A 66 -22.59 5.49 -15.33
N ASP A 67 -21.90 6.54 -14.85
CA ASP A 67 -22.14 7.23 -13.56
C ASP A 67 -21.94 6.38 -12.27
N ALA A 68 -21.30 5.22 -12.36
CA ALA A 68 -21.02 4.34 -11.21
C ALA A 68 -19.57 4.47 -10.71
N SER A 69 -19.27 5.54 -9.98
CA SER A 69 -17.90 5.94 -9.57
C SER A 69 -17.10 4.86 -8.82
N ASP A 70 -17.69 4.15 -7.86
CA ASP A 70 -16.96 3.13 -7.08
C ASP A 70 -16.62 1.89 -7.93
N SER A 71 -17.50 1.52 -8.88
CA SER A 71 -17.24 0.41 -9.81
C SER A 71 -16.14 0.75 -10.82
N VAL A 72 -16.00 2.03 -11.19
CA VAL A 72 -14.97 2.49 -12.12
C VAL A 72 -13.57 2.37 -11.50
N VAL A 73 -13.41 2.77 -10.24
CA VAL A 73 -12.13 2.67 -9.53
C VAL A 73 -11.62 1.23 -9.51
N ASP A 74 -12.48 0.27 -9.19
CA ASP A 74 -12.13 -1.15 -9.16
C ASP A 74 -11.72 -1.67 -10.55
N LYS A 75 -12.39 -1.22 -11.61
CA LYS A 75 -12.05 -1.58 -13.00
C LYS A 75 -10.67 -1.05 -13.41
N TYR A 76 -10.32 0.17 -13.00
CA TYR A 76 -8.98 0.70 -13.24
C TYR A 76 -7.89 0.01 -12.43
N ILE A 77 -8.17 -0.38 -11.18
CA ILE A 77 -7.23 -1.17 -10.37
C ILE A 77 -6.97 -2.51 -11.05
N ALA A 78 -8.02 -3.19 -11.52
CA ALA A 78 -7.88 -4.44 -12.26
C ALA A 78 -7.07 -4.27 -13.56
N ALA A 79 -7.21 -3.14 -14.25
CA ALA A 79 -6.40 -2.81 -15.43
C ALA A 79 -4.92 -2.58 -15.06
N ALA A 80 -4.64 -1.86 -13.96
CA ALA A 80 -3.29 -1.62 -13.46
C ALA A 80 -2.56 -2.92 -13.09
N ASP A 81 -3.26 -3.85 -12.44
CA ASP A 81 -2.72 -5.18 -12.12
C ASP A 81 -2.34 -5.96 -13.38
N SER A 82 -3.18 -5.92 -14.42
CA SER A 82 -2.88 -6.55 -15.71
C SER A 82 -1.69 -5.89 -16.43
N TYR A 83 -1.54 -4.56 -16.35
CA TYR A 83 -0.35 -3.86 -16.87
C TYR A 83 0.92 -4.27 -16.12
N MET A 84 0.85 -4.43 -14.80
CA MET A 84 1.98 -4.90 -13.98
C MET A 84 2.38 -6.35 -14.32
N GLN A 85 1.40 -7.24 -14.54
CA GLN A 85 1.66 -8.59 -15.02
C GLN A 85 2.32 -8.59 -16.41
N ALA A 86 1.87 -7.72 -17.32
CA ALA A 86 2.47 -7.58 -18.65
C ALA A 86 3.93 -7.09 -18.57
N LEU A 87 4.24 -6.13 -17.70
CA LEU A 87 5.61 -5.65 -17.47
C LEU A 87 6.56 -6.74 -17.00
N ASN A 88 6.09 -7.61 -16.10
CA ASN A 88 6.86 -8.73 -15.57
C ASN A 88 7.08 -9.83 -16.63
N ALA A 89 6.13 -10.03 -17.54
CA ALA A 89 6.23 -11.00 -18.62
C ALA A 89 7.07 -10.53 -19.81
N LEU A 90 7.33 -9.22 -19.94
CA LEU A 90 8.12 -8.66 -21.05
C LEU A 90 9.61 -9.05 -20.95
N PRO A 91 10.27 -9.43 -22.06
CA PRO A 91 11.69 -9.77 -22.06
C PRO A 91 12.53 -8.53 -21.76
N SER A 92 13.68 -8.73 -21.11
CA SER A 92 14.61 -7.64 -20.75
C SER A 92 15.19 -6.87 -21.95
N SER A 93 15.10 -7.44 -23.16
CA SER A 93 15.52 -6.79 -24.41
C SER A 93 14.52 -5.75 -24.95
N ALA A 94 13.26 -5.76 -24.49
CA ALA A 94 12.20 -4.90 -25.01
C ALA A 94 12.08 -3.57 -24.23
N THR A 95 13.16 -2.81 -24.16
CA THR A 95 13.26 -1.58 -23.32
C THR A 95 12.21 -0.52 -23.68
N THR A 96 11.98 -0.26 -24.97
CA THR A 96 10.99 0.74 -25.42
C THR A 96 9.57 0.32 -25.09
N ALA A 97 9.23 -0.97 -25.27
CA ALA A 97 7.92 -1.49 -24.92
C ALA A 97 7.68 -1.44 -23.41
N LYS A 98 8.69 -1.81 -22.60
CA LYS A 98 8.62 -1.67 -21.13
C LYS A 98 8.40 -0.23 -20.70
N ALA A 99 9.09 0.73 -21.32
CA ALA A 99 8.91 2.15 -21.02
C ALA A 99 7.48 2.61 -21.33
N ALA A 100 6.94 2.26 -22.51
CA ALA A 100 5.58 2.63 -22.91
C ALA A 100 4.51 2.02 -21.99
N VAL A 101 4.64 0.73 -21.65
CA VAL A 101 3.69 0.07 -20.72
C VAL A 101 3.78 0.67 -19.32
N LYS A 102 4.98 1.04 -18.87
CA LYS A 102 5.17 1.71 -17.58
C LYS A 102 4.52 3.09 -17.55
N GLU A 103 4.64 3.87 -18.62
CA GLU A 103 3.97 5.16 -18.75
C GLU A 103 2.44 5.01 -18.65
N GLN A 104 1.86 3.99 -19.29
CA GLN A 104 0.43 3.72 -19.19
C GLN A 104 0.02 3.31 -17.77
N LEU A 105 0.82 2.50 -17.07
CA LEU A 105 0.57 2.14 -15.68
C LEU A 105 0.62 3.36 -14.75
N GLU A 106 1.63 4.22 -14.90
CA GLU A 106 1.76 5.46 -14.13
C GLU A 106 0.55 6.39 -14.37
N TYR A 107 0.10 6.51 -15.62
CA TYR A 107 -1.10 7.26 -15.96
C TYR A 107 -2.35 6.71 -15.27
N VAL A 108 -2.58 5.40 -15.31
CA VAL A 108 -3.75 4.77 -14.69
C VAL A 108 -3.76 5.00 -13.17
N ILE A 109 -2.60 4.86 -12.50
CA ILE A 109 -2.50 5.06 -11.05
C ILE A 109 -2.78 6.53 -10.67
N ASP A 110 -2.20 7.48 -11.40
CA ASP A 110 -2.44 8.91 -11.17
C ASP A 110 -3.91 9.27 -11.42
N TYR A 111 -4.52 8.67 -12.45
CA TYR A 111 -5.93 8.87 -12.78
C TYR A 111 -6.87 8.35 -11.68
N VAL A 112 -6.65 7.13 -11.19
CA VAL A 112 -7.43 6.57 -10.06
C VAL A 112 -7.30 7.44 -8.81
N SER A 113 -6.11 7.96 -8.54
CA SER A 113 -5.86 8.86 -7.40
C SER A 113 -6.68 10.15 -7.53
N LYS A 114 -6.75 10.73 -8.74
CA LYS A 114 -7.60 11.89 -9.03
C LYS A 114 -9.09 11.60 -8.89
N LEU A 115 -9.53 10.45 -9.40
CA LEU A 115 -10.94 10.03 -9.34
C LEU A 115 -11.39 9.82 -7.89
N LYS A 116 -10.55 9.19 -7.05
CA LYS A 116 -10.81 9.04 -5.62
C LYS A 116 -10.92 10.38 -4.88
N ASN A 117 -10.00 11.31 -5.17
CA ASN A 117 -10.05 12.65 -4.58
C ASN A 117 -11.28 13.45 -5.03
N GLN A 118 -11.76 13.26 -6.27
CA GLN A 118 -13.00 13.89 -6.74
C GLN A 118 -14.25 13.29 -6.09
N ASN A 119 -14.30 11.96 -5.92
CA ASN A 119 -15.43 11.29 -5.28
C ASN A 119 -15.51 11.66 -3.78
N GLN A 120 -14.37 11.82 -3.10
CA GLN A 120 -14.31 12.26 -1.70
C GLN A 120 -14.80 13.71 -1.50
N ILE A 121 -14.77 14.55 -2.55
CA ILE A 121 -15.29 15.93 -2.51
C ILE A 121 -16.80 15.99 -2.81
N GLN A 122 -17.36 15.02 -3.55
CA GLN A 122 -18.80 15.00 -3.90
C GLN A 122 -19.69 14.40 -2.80
N VAL A 123 -19.16 13.59 -1.89
CA VAL A 123 -19.93 12.95 -0.80
C VAL A 123 -20.28 13.92 0.36
N VAL A 124 -19.84 15.18 0.30
CA VAL A 124 -20.03 16.16 1.40
C VAL A 124 -21.32 17.01 1.27
N ASP A 125 -22.15 16.81 0.24
CA ASP A 125 -23.40 17.61 0.03
C ASP A 125 -24.71 16.85 0.37
N ASP A 126 -24.67 15.55 0.66
CA ASP A 126 -25.83 14.83 1.20
C ASP A 126 -25.66 14.61 2.71
N ASP A 127 -26.53 15.25 3.50
CA ASP A 127 -26.70 15.10 4.94
C ASP A 127 -26.84 13.62 5.33
N VAL A 128 -25.72 12.95 5.65
CA VAL A 128 -25.72 11.62 6.27
C VAL A 128 -25.26 11.77 7.71
N ASP A 129 -26.22 11.57 8.62
CA ASP A 129 -26.03 11.54 10.07
C ASP A 129 -24.92 10.53 10.44
N VAL A 130 -23.76 11.08 10.82
CA VAL A 130 -22.49 10.37 11.12
C VAL A 130 -22.62 9.40 12.31
N ALA A 131 -23.75 9.40 13.01
CA ALA A 131 -24.05 8.46 14.11
C ALA A 131 -24.32 7.00 13.65
N ALA A 132 -24.46 6.72 12.35
CA ALA A 132 -24.88 5.39 11.86
C ALA A 132 -23.78 4.50 11.26
N LEU A 133 -22.53 4.98 11.13
CA LEU A 133 -21.43 4.16 10.58
C LEU A 133 -20.86 3.21 11.64
N GLN A 134 -21.48 2.03 11.72
CA GLN A 134 -21.04 0.92 12.55
C GLN A 134 -19.79 0.28 11.91
N TRP A 135 -18.64 0.39 12.59
CA TRP A 135 -17.40 -0.25 12.17
C TRP A 135 -17.57 -1.78 12.10
N PRO A 136 -17.03 -2.46 11.07
CA PRO A 136 -17.02 -3.93 11.04
C PRO A 136 -16.18 -4.45 12.21
N GLU A 137 -16.79 -5.25 13.08
CA GLU A 137 -16.10 -5.83 14.23
C GLU A 137 -14.97 -6.76 13.79
N PRO A 138 -13.79 -6.69 14.45
CA PRO A 138 -12.69 -7.62 14.19
C PRO A 138 -13.11 -9.06 14.54
N PRO A 139 -12.51 -10.08 13.89
CA PRO A 139 -12.93 -11.47 14.05
C PRO A 139 -12.74 -11.92 15.50
N VAL A 140 -13.86 -12.21 16.16
CA VAL A 140 -13.92 -12.66 17.56
C VAL A 140 -13.31 -14.06 17.67
N LEU A 141 -12.07 -14.14 18.18
CA LEU A 141 -11.56 -15.37 18.77
C LEU A 141 -12.34 -15.62 20.06
N GLN A 142 -13.19 -16.65 20.06
CA GLN A 142 -14.03 -17.02 21.19
C GLN A 142 -13.16 -17.48 22.39
N LEU A 143 -12.84 -16.56 23.30
CA LEU A 143 -12.56 -16.91 24.69
C LEU A 143 -13.87 -16.83 25.48
N LYS A 144 -14.40 -18.00 25.84
CA LYS A 144 -15.43 -18.12 26.87
C LYS A 144 -14.87 -17.51 28.15
N THR A 145 -15.61 -16.57 28.77
CA THR A 145 -16.14 -16.65 30.14
C THR A 145 -16.68 -15.28 30.59
N THR A 146 -17.99 -15.25 30.81
CA THR A 146 -18.74 -14.51 31.85
C THR A 146 -18.65 -12.98 31.93
N GLN A 147 -19.72 -12.37 31.41
CA GLN A 147 -20.42 -11.13 31.79
C GLN A 147 -19.88 -10.34 33.00
N MET A 148 -19.53 -9.06 32.78
CA MET A 148 -20.14 -7.94 33.52
C MET A 148 -19.91 -6.60 32.79
N THR A 149 -21.01 -5.91 32.52
CA THR A 149 -21.17 -4.56 31.96
C THR A 149 -20.65 -3.50 32.92
N GLN A 150 -19.83 -2.55 32.46
CA GLN A 150 -19.71 -1.24 33.13
C GLN A 150 -19.56 -0.09 32.12
N THR A 151 -20.59 0.75 32.13
CA THR A 151 -20.67 2.12 31.60
C THR A 151 -19.92 3.08 32.53
N TYR A 152 -19.12 4.00 31.99
CA TYR A 152 -18.46 5.06 32.77
C TYR A 152 -19.20 6.40 32.59
N THR A 153 -19.77 6.89 33.69
CA THR A 153 -20.04 8.32 33.94
C THR A 153 -19.39 8.70 35.28
N ALA A 154 -18.89 9.93 35.36
CA ALA A 154 -17.89 10.38 36.34
C ALA A 154 -18.44 10.73 37.76
N THR A 155 -17.67 10.28 38.77
CA THR A 155 -17.31 10.86 40.10
C THR A 155 -18.37 11.30 41.15
N PRO A 156 -18.04 11.44 42.46
CA PRO A 156 -17.03 10.76 43.32
C PRO A 156 -17.52 10.38 44.75
N SER A 157 -16.98 9.32 45.37
CA SER A 157 -16.77 9.20 46.83
C SER A 157 -16.02 7.90 47.22
N THR A 158 -14.92 8.07 47.97
CA THR A 158 -13.97 7.09 48.57
C THR A 158 -14.60 6.20 49.68
N PRO A 159 -13.93 5.19 50.31
CA PRO A 159 -12.49 4.82 50.27
C PRO A 159 -12.14 3.30 50.14
N VAL A 160 -10.89 3.05 49.75
CA VAL A 160 -9.98 1.95 50.16
C VAL A 160 -10.40 0.50 49.87
N ALA A 161 -9.80 -0.08 48.83
CA ALA A 161 -9.26 -1.44 48.87
C ALA A 161 -7.96 -1.46 48.08
N GLN A 162 -6.87 -1.72 48.79
CA GLN A 162 -5.52 -1.87 48.26
C GLN A 162 -5.51 -3.01 47.23
N GLY A 163 -5.35 -2.66 45.97
CA GLY A 163 -4.78 -3.54 44.96
C GLY A 163 -3.54 -2.85 44.46
N GLU A 164 -2.37 -3.23 44.98
CA GLU A 164 -1.10 -2.92 44.35
C GLU A 164 -1.18 -3.42 42.90
N GLU A 165 -1.36 -2.51 41.94
CA GLU A 165 -1.04 -2.78 40.54
C GLU A 165 0.46 -3.03 40.48
N LYS A 166 0.83 -4.31 40.66
CA LYS A 166 2.15 -4.80 40.33
C LYS A 166 2.35 -4.57 38.84
N THR A 167 3.14 -3.55 38.55
CA THR A 167 4.12 -3.49 37.46
C THR A 167 4.19 -4.77 36.62
N GLY A 168 3.72 -4.69 35.38
CA GLY A 168 4.09 -5.59 34.30
C GLY A 168 3.63 -7.04 34.46
N ALA A 169 2.49 -7.40 33.87
CA ALA A 169 2.28 -8.78 33.44
C ALA A 169 3.46 -9.15 32.52
N ALA A 170 4.38 -9.98 33.02
CA ALA A 170 5.55 -10.39 32.27
C ALA A 170 5.08 -11.09 30.99
N TYR A 171 5.51 -10.57 29.83
CA TYR A 171 5.19 -11.13 28.52
C TYR A 171 5.49 -12.62 28.47
N THR A 172 4.60 -13.40 27.86
CA THR A 172 4.83 -14.82 27.63
C THR A 172 6.03 -15.02 26.69
N PRO A 173 6.69 -16.20 26.72
CA PRO A 173 7.81 -16.49 25.81
C PRO A 173 7.43 -16.33 24.33
N GLN A 174 6.18 -16.63 23.97
CA GLN A 174 5.67 -16.47 22.62
C GLN A 174 5.51 -15.00 22.23
N GLU A 175 4.96 -14.17 23.11
CA GLU A 175 4.84 -12.72 22.87
C GLU A 175 6.21 -12.06 22.78
N LEU A 176 7.16 -12.43 23.65
CA LEU A 176 8.55 -11.95 23.57
C LEU A 176 9.21 -12.32 22.24
N ASP A 177 8.91 -13.49 21.69
CA ASP A 177 9.44 -13.94 20.41
C ASP A 177 8.82 -13.20 19.23
N VAL A 178 7.51 -12.89 19.30
CA VAL A 178 6.86 -11.99 18.35
C VAL A 178 7.49 -10.59 18.41
N LEU A 179 7.60 -10.00 19.61
CA LEU A 179 8.22 -8.69 19.81
C LEU A 179 9.64 -8.66 19.26
N ARG A 180 10.46 -9.67 19.54
CA ARG A 180 11.85 -9.74 19.03
C ARG A 180 11.90 -9.73 17.51
N ARG A 181 10.99 -10.44 16.82
CA ARG A 181 10.93 -10.44 15.35
C ARG A 181 10.38 -9.13 14.80
N SER A 182 9.29 -8.63 15.37
CA SER A 182 8.63 -7.41 14.87
C SER A 182 9.42 -6.14 15.16
N SER A 183 10.24 -6.14 16.22
CA SER A 183 11.14 -5.05 16.55
C SER A 183 12.30 -4.89 15.57
N GLN A 184 12.59 -5.89 14.72
CA GLN A 184 13.64 -5.77 13.72
C GLN A 184 13.06 -5.33 12.37
N ILE A 185 13.16 -4.04 12.06
CA ILE A 185 12.62 -3.45 10.84
C ILE A 185 13.79 -2.88 10.03
N ASN A 186 13.91 -3.29 8.77
CA ASN A 186 14.98 -2.85 7.85
C ASN A 186 16.41 -3.05 8.39
N GLY A 187 16.63 -4.04 9.27
CA GLY A 187 17.92 -4.28 9.91
C GLY A 187 18.15 -3.48 11.20
N HIS A 188 17.23 -2.58 11.56
CA HIS A 188 17.29 -1.79 12.79
C HIS A 188 16.44 -2.40 13.89
N LEU A 189 16.95 -2.35 15.12
CA LEU A 189 16.23 -2.78 16.30
C LEU A 189 15.45 -1.59 16.87
N PHE A 190 14.13 -1.70 16.86
CA PHE A 190 13.20 -0.76 17.48
C PHE A 190 12.73 -1.33 18.80
N VAL A 191 13.19 -0.74 19.89
CA VAL A 191 12.74 -1.09 21.24
C VAL A 191 11.44 -0.36 21.56
N PRO A 192 10.51 -0.99 22.32
CA PRO A 192 9.37 -0.28 22.88
C PRO A 192 9.81 0.87 23.78
N TRP A 193 8.93 1.88 23.96
CA TRP A 193 9.14 2.90 24.97
C TRP A 193 9.08 2.26 26.37
N LEU A 194 10.08 2.53 27.19
CA LEU A 194 10.27 2.01 28.53
C LEU A 194 10.42 3.18 29.49
N ASP A 195 9.33 3.53 30.17
CA ASP A 195 9.22 4.68 31.09
C ASP A 195 10.45 4.84 32.00
N ASP A 196 10.91 3.76 32.63
CA ASP A 196 12.03 3.80 33.59
C ASP A 196 13.39 4.09 32.97
N LEU A 197 13.62 3.65 31.73
CA LEU A 197 14.90 3.81 31.02
C LEU A 197 14.91 5.10 30.20
N ASP A 198 13.85 5.33 29.43
CA ASP A 198 13.76 6.48 28.53
C ASP A 198 13.61 7.79 29.31
N ALA A 199 12.98 7.78 30.50
CA ALA A 199 12.92 8.97 31.36
C ALA A 199 14.30 9.38 31.91
N GLN A 200 15.26 8.45 31.95
CA GLN A 200 16.64 8.70 32.40
C GLN A 200 17.58 9.04 31.24
N GLU A 201 17.10 8.99 29.99
CA GLU A 201 17.93 9.25 28.84
C GLU A 201 18.38 10.71 28.78
N LYS A 202 19.69 10.91 28.56
CA LYS A 202 20.28 12.23 28.44
C LYS A 202 20.32 12.67 26.97
N PHE A 203 19.30 13.44 26.56
CA PHE A 203 19.22 14.04 25.22
C PHE A 203 20.26 15.15 24.92
N SER A 204 21.19 15.41 25.84
CA SER A 204 22.29 16.36 25.68
C SER A 204 23.62 15.62 25.57
N LEU A 205 23.89 15.11 24.37
CA LEU A 205 25.16 14.48 24.04
C LEU A 205 26.23 15.57 23.77
N PRO A 206 27.48 15.35 24.21
CA PRO A 206 28.58 16.31 23.97
C PRO A 206 28.95 16.41 22.48
N GLU A 207 28.74 15.33 21.74
CA GLU A 207 28.99 15.26 20.31
C GLU A 207 27.65 15.25 19.55
N PRO A 208 27.57 15.94 18.40
CA PRO A 208 26.39 15.88 17.55
C PRO A 208 26.10 14.44 17.12
N PHE A 209 24.85 14.02 17.20
CA PHE A 209 24.43 12.71 16.71
C PHE A 209 24.76 12.55 15.22
N GLU A 210 25.49 11.48 14.88
CA GLU A 210 25.73 11.04 13.51
C GLU A 210 24.89 9.79 13.22
N ASP A 211 24.14 9.83 12.13
CA ASP A 211 23.33 8.71 11.70
C ASP A 211 24.24 7.55 11.26
N PRO A 212 24.14 6.35 11.88
CA PRO A 212 24.95 5.19 11.49
C PRO A 212 24.69 4.73 10.05
N ASP A 213 23.50 4.98 9.50
CA ASP A 213 23.16 4.65 8.10
C ASP A 213 23.56 5.75 7.12
N GLY A 214 24.05 6.87 7.66
CA GLY A 214 24.46 8.03 6.91
C GLY A 214 23.27 8.84 6.37
N HIS A 215 23.55 9.67 5.37
CA HIS A 215 22.56 10.60 4.86
C HIS A 215 21.65 9.95 3.83
N VAL A 216 20.36 10.30 3.89
CA VAL A 216 19.38 9.92 2.87
C VAL A 216 19.87 10.34 1.46
N PRO A 217 19.94 9.42 0.49
CA PRO A 217 20.43 9.74 -0.85
C PRO A 217 19.62 10.83 -1.53
N LEU A 218 20.32 11.85 -2.04
CA LEU A 218 19.67 12.94 -2.77
C LEU A 218 19.16 12.47 -4.14
N SER A 219 17.94 12.89 -4.49
CA SER A 219 17.37 12.68 -5.81
C SER A 219 18.18 13.39 -6.91
N VAL A 220 17.97 12.98 -8.16
CA VAL A 220 18.63 13.62 -9.32
C VAL A 220 18.32 15.13 -9.39
N LYS A 221 17.08 15.51 -9.07
CA LYS A 221 16.66 16.93 -9.04
C LYS A 221 17.40 17.73 -7.96
N GLN A 222 17.59 17.15 -6.77
CA GLN A 222 18.32 17.78 -5.66
C GLN A 222 19.81 17.89 -5.97
N LYS A 223 20.43 16.84 -6.53
CA LYS A 223 21.83 16.86 -6.96
C LYS A 223 22.11 17.93 -8.01
N LYS A 224 21.21 18.12 -8.99
CA LYS A 224 21.33 19.19 -10.00
C LYS A 224 21.34 20.60 -9.38
N LYS A 225 20.72 20.78 -8.21
CA LYS A 225 20.71 22.04 -7.46
C LYS A 225 21.86 22.15 -6.45
N ASN A 226 22.81 21.21 -6.43
CA ASN A 226 23.87 21.11 -5.42
C ASN A 226 23.31 21.12 -3.99
N ALA A 227 22.16 20.47 -3.78
CA ALA A 227 21.63 20.26 -2.44
C ALA A 227 22.60 19.40 -1.63
N LEU A 228 22.69 19.67 -0.34
CA LEU A 228 23.58 19.00 0.61
C LEU A 228 22.85 18.91 1.95
N TRP A 229 23.09 17.83 2.69
CA TRP A 229 22.71 17.74 4.09
C TRP A 229 23.72 18.52 4.92
N MET A 230 23.23 19.37 5.83
CA MET A 230 24.07 20.29 6.60
C MET A 230 23.37 20.65 7.90
N ARG A 231 24.12 20.71 9.00
CA ARG A 231 23.55 21.14 10.29
C ARG A 231 23.28 22.64 10.30
N PRO A 232 22.38 23.14 11.16
CA PRO A 232 22.17 24.58 11.31
C PRO A 232 23.45 25.37 11.64
N SER A 233 24.36 24.79 12.43
CA SER A 233 25.68 25.36 12.75
C SER A 233 26.57 25.52 11.52
N ASP A 234 26.62 24.49 10.68
CA ASP A 234 27.44 24.46 9.47
C ASP A 234 26.88 25.43 8.42
N TYR A 235 25.55 25.55 8.35
CA TYR A 235 24.89 26.55 7.52
C TYR A 235 25.28 27.97 7.95
N ALA A 236 25.28 28.25 9.26
CA ALA A 236 25.70 29.54 9.78
C ALA A 236 27.17 29.86 9.44
N ALA A 237 28.07 28.87 9.56
CA ALA A 237 29.46 29.01 9.16
C ALA A 237 29.64 29.26 7.66
N LYS A 238 28.83 28.60 6.82
CA LYS A 238 28.88 28.73 5.35
C LYS A 238 28.31 30.06 4.85
N CYS A 239 27.24 30.53 5.46
CA CYS A 239 26.51 31.72 5.02
C CYS A 239 26.89 33.00 5.79
N GLY A 240 27.62 32.90 6.90
CA GLY A 240 28.04 34.03 7.73
C GLY A 240 26.98 34.54 8.72
N HIS A 241 25.79 33.94 8.73
CA HIS A 241 24.71 34.29 9.65
C HIS A 241 23.84 33.06 9.94
N ALA A 242 23.44 32.92 11.20
CA ALA A 242 22.56 31.86 11.67
C ALA A 242 21.16 31.98 11.02
N PRO A 243 20.47 30.87 10.76
CA PRO A 243 19.08 30.92 10.32
C PRO A 243 18.22 31.64 11.37
N VAL A 244 17.40 32.58 10.93
CA VAL A 244 16.51 33.37 11.79
C VAL A 244 15.06 32.99 11.50
N MET A 245 14.23 32.91 12.55
CA MET A 245 12.79 32.73 12.36
C MET A 245 12.18 33.92 11.63
N ILE A 246 11.43 33.65 10.56
CA ILE A 246 10.80 34.69 9.72
C ILE A 246 9.56 35.29 10.41
N ALA A 247 8.93 34.57 11.33
CA ALA A 247 7.78 35.06 12.07
C ALA A 247 8.18 36.14 13.09
N GLN A 248 7.74 37.38 12.87
CA GLN A 248 7.83 38.44 13.89
C GLN A 248 7.04 38.00 15.13
N GLY A 249 7.73 37.79 16.25
CA GLY A 249 7.13 37.29 17.50
C GLY A 249 7.33 35.79 17.79
N GLY A 250 8.02 35.05 16.90
CA GLY A 250 8.36 33.65 17.11
C GLY A 250 7.23 32.65 16.82
N VAL A 251 7.51 31.36 17.01
CA VAL A 251 6.50 30.29 16.88
C VAL A 251 5.59 30.35 18.11
N ASN A 252 4.39 30.88 17.93
CA ASN A 252 3.35 30.91 18.95
C ASN A 252 2.34 29.79 18.68
N PRO A 253 2.00 28.95 19.67
CA PRO A 253 0.97 27.91 19.50
C PRO A 253 -0.39 28.46 19.03
N LEU A 254 -0.69 29.73 19.31
CA LEU A 254 -1.90 30.41 18.84
C LEU A 254 -1.93 30.67 17.32
N VAL A 255 -0.79 30.53 16.64
CA VAL A 255 -0.65 30.75 15.18
C VAL A 255 -0.68 29.42 14.42
N VAL A 256 -0.53 28.29 15.11
CA VAL A 256 -0.62 26.96 14.50
C VAL A 256 -2.10 26.63 14.29
N LYS A 257 -2.54 26.68 13.02
CA LYS A 257 -3.84 26.17 12.62
C LYS A 257 -3.66 24.70 12.24
N GLN A 258 -4.27 23.82 13.02
CA GLN A 258 -4.39 22.41 12.66
C GLN A 258 -5.65 22.27 11.82
N ASP A 259 -5.49 22.07 10.52
CA ASP A 259 -6.59 21.60 9.69
C ASP A 259 -6.77 20.12 9.98
N ILE A 260 -7.88 19.77 10.61
CA ILE A 260 -8.26 18.38 10.83
C ILE A 260 -8.70 17.85 9.47
N VAL A 261 -7.80 17.13 8.81
CA VAL A 261 -8.15 16.31 7.65
C VAL A 261 -8.63 14.98 8.21
N THR A 262 -9.95 14.82 8.33
CA THR A 262 -10.57 13.50 8.51
C THR A 262 -10.52 12.76 7.18
N ASP A 263 -10.22 11.46 7.25
CA ASP A 263 -10.17 10.51 6.15
C ASP A 263 -11.54 10.16 5.56
#